data_AF-Q5NXE6-F1
#
_entry.id   AF-Q5NXE6-F1
#
_cell.length_a   1.000
_cell.length_b   1.000
_cell.length_c   1.000
_cell.angle_alpha   90.00
_cell.angle_beta   90.00
_cell.angle_gamma   90.00
#
_symmetry.space_group_name_H-M   'P 1'
#
loop_
_entity.id
_entity.type
_entity.pdbx_description
1 polymer ?
#
loop_
_entity_poly.entity_id
_entity_poly.type
_entity_poly.pdbx_seq_one_letter_code
_entity_poly.pdbx_strand_id
1 'polypeptide(L)'
;MQQEPVTIIATRLIRYTHLLDLRASCYAAIEAQRKIIEHDGQTSSHSLSLHSLQQQAQQIESELTELGSVDFRQDLIKLDSAAKVVLSLETQFGEAIDRDEEIGGGDAVDSITDLLLGQGRPTLEVLGLREAPFWKAAAEFGYRVHRGHEVDGAELEGKYWWSLYREDWVEVETSESVFDSYEAAWQNAMCALASELKSECPES
;
A
#
# COMPACT_ATOMS: atom_id res chain seq x y z
N MET A 1 -9.58 19.94 -18.15
CA MET A 1 -9.85 19.48 -16.76
C MET A 1 -8.76 18.50 -16.40
N GLN A 2 -7.92 18.80 -15.41
CA GLN A 2 -6.95 17.83 -14.90
C GLN A 2 -7.74 16.74 -14.15
N GLN A 3 -7.56 15.48 -14.53
CA GLN A 3 -8.14 14.35 -13.81
C GLN A 3 -7.32 14.13 -12.53
N GLU A 4 -7.98 14.07 -11.37
CA GLU A 4 -7.31 13.69 -10.13
C GLU A 4 -6.78 12.25 -10.25
N PRO A 5 -5.51 11.99 -9.84
CA PRO A 5 -4.96 10.64 -9.75
C PRO A 5 -5.86 9.70 -8.94
N VAL A 6 -5.98 8.46 -9.39
CA VAL A 6 -6.83 7.43 -8.77
C VAL A 6 -6.40 7.17 -7.31
N THR A 7 -5.10 7.24 -7.03
CA THR A 7 -4.53 7.14 -5.68
C THR A 7 -5.04 8.23 -4.74
N ILE A 8 -5.18 9.47 -5.23
CA ILE A 8 -5.71 10.60 -4.46
C ILE A 8 -7.20 10.40 -4.17
N ILE A 9 -7.97 9.94 -5.15
CA ILE A 9 -9.40 9.63 -4.98
C ILE A 9 -9.58 8.51 -3.94
N ALA A 10 -8.82 7.43 -4.05
CA ALA A 10 -8.89 6.29 -3.12
C ALA A 10 -8.48 6.70 -1.69
N THR A 11 -7.35 7.39 -1.55
CA THR A 11 -6.85 7.86 -0.25
C THR A 11 -7.85 8.79 0.42
N ARG A 12 -8.44 9.73 -0.35
CA ARG A 12 -9.49 10.64 0.14
C ARG A 12 -10.71 9.87 0.61
N LEU A 13 -11.23 8.92 -0.18
CA LEU A 13 -12.39 8.11 0.18
C LEU A 13 -12.15 7.27 1.44
N ILE A 14 -10.99 6.63 1.56
CA ILE A 14 -10.62 5.82 2.73
C ILE A 14 -10.51 6.69 3.97
N ARG A 15 -9.82 7.83 3.87
CA ARG A 15 -9.70 8.76 5.01
C ARG A 15 -11.06 9.31 5.42
N TYR A 16 -11.89 9.69 4.45
CA TYR A 16 -13.22 10.25 4.72
C TYR A 16 -14.15 9.23 5.38
N THR A 17 -14.20 7.99 4.88
CA THR A 17 -15.00 6.90 5.49
C THR A 17 -14.52 6.59 6.91
N HIS A 18 -13.21 6.49 7.12
CA HIS A 18 -12.64 6.30 8.46
C HIS A 18 -13.02 7.43 9.44
N LEU A 19 -12.95 8.70 9.00
CA LEU A 19 -13.35 9.84 9.81
C LEU A 19 -14.85 9.84 10.13
N LEU A 20 -15.71 9.40 9.21
CA LEU A 20 -17.14 9.21 9.50
C LEU A 20 -17.39 8.14 10.56
N ASP A 21 -16.68 7.02 10.51
CA ASP A 21 -16.80 5.95 11.52
C ASP A 21 -16.29 6.41 12.89
N LEU A 22 -15.15 7.10 12.92
CA LEU A 22 -14.62 7.72 14.15
C LEU A 22 -15.58 8.76 14.71
N ARG A 23 -16.16 9.60 13.86
CA ARG A 23 -17.16 10.59 14.23
C ARG A 23 -18.36 9.91 14.90
N ALA A 24 -18.94 8.90 14.25
CA ALA A 24 -20.08 8.17 14.80
C ALA A 24 -19.75 7.54 16.17
N SER A 25 -18.58 6.91 16.29
CA SER A 25 -18.10 6.30 17.52
C SER A 25 -17.88 7.34 18.64
N CYS A 26 -17.30 8.49 18.29
CA CYS A 26 -17.03 9.57 19.24
C CYS A 26 -18.33 10.20 19.76
N TYR A 27 -19.30 10.46 18.89
CA TYR A 27 -20.60 10.98 19.30
C TYR A 27 -21.39 9.97 20.15
N ALA A 28 -21.30 8.67 19.85
CA ALA A 28 -21.88 7.63 20.69
C ALA A 28 -21.25 7.60 22.09
N ALA A 29 -19.92 7.78 22.18
CA ALA A 29 -19.21 7.87 23.46
C ALA A 29 -19.59 9.12 24.26
N ILE A 30 -19.72 10.28 23.60
CA ILE A 30 -20.20 11.53 24.23
C ILE A 30 -21.59 11.31 24.84
N GLU A 31 -22.50 10.70 24.08
CA GLU A 31 -23.85 10.44 24.53
C GLU A 31 -23.91 9.43 25.69
N ALA A 32 -23.09 8.37 25.64
CA ALA A 32 -22.95 7.43 26.74
C ALA A 32 -22.44 8.14 28.01
N GLN A 33 -21.44 9.01 27.88
CA GLN A 33 -20.89 9.76 29.01
C GLN A 33 -21.90 10.74 29.61
N ARG A 34 -22.75 11.37 28.78
CA ARG A 34 -23.85 12.21 29.25
C ARG A 34 -24.86 11.44 30.07
N LYS A 35 -25.26 10.24 29.61
CA LYS A 35 -26.19 9.37 30.35
C LYS A 35 -25.62 8.95 31.71
N ILE A 36 -24.32 8.67 31.79
CA ILE A 36 -23.64 8.37 33.06
C ILE A 36 -23.72 9.59 33.99
N ILE A 37 -23.44 10.80 33.48
CA ILE A 37 -23.54 12.04 34.27
C ILE A 37 -24.96 12.28 34.77
N GLU A 38 -25.97 12.02 33.94
CA GLU A 38 -27.39 12.17 34.30
C GLU A 38 -27.80 11.19 35.41
N HIS A 39 -27.29 9.96 35.38
CA HIS A 39 -27.64 8.91 36.34
C HIS A 39 -26.84 9.01 37.65
N ASP A 40 -25.51 9.15 37.56
CA ASP A 40 -24.58 9.08 38.71
C ASP A 40 -24.24 10.46 39.29
N GLY A 41 -24.67 11.53 38.61
CA GLY A 41 -24.28 12.90 38.93
C GLY A 41 -22.93 13.31 38.32
N GLN A 42 -22.73 14.61 38.22
CA GLN A 42 -21.52 15.16 37.61
C GLN A 42 -20.35 15.10 38.59
N THR A 43 -19.28 14.42 38.18
CA THR A 43 -17.98 14.44 38.86
C THR A 43 -16.94 15.19 38.02
N SER A 44 -15.82 15.53 38.65
CA SER A 44 -14.65 16.10 37.95
C SER A 44 -14.10 15.14 36.88
N SER A 45 -14.07 13.84 37.18
CA SER A 45 -13.68 12.80 36.23
C SER A 45 -14.62 12.74 35.02
N HIS A 46 -15.95 12.80 35.26
CA HIS A 46 -16.92 12.80 34.17
C HIS A 46 -16.79 14.03 33.28
N SER A 47 -16.53 15.19 33.87
CA SER A 47 -16.34 16.46 33.15
C SER A 47 -15.08 16.43 32.27
N LEU A 48 -13.98 15.88 32.79
CA LEU A 48 -12.74 15.72 32.04
C LEU A 48 -12.89 14.75 30.86
N SER A 49 -13.53 13.60 31.08
CA SER A 49 -13.80 12.62 30.03
C SER A 49 -14.69 13.21 28.92
N LEU A 50 -15.77 13.89 29.30
CA LEU A 50 -16.67 14.54 28.34
C LEU A 50 -15.95 15.62 27.53
N HIS A 51 -15.13 16.46 28.18
CA HIS A 51 -14.36 17.50 27.49
C HIS A 51 -13.35 16.90 26.49
N SER A 52 -12.65 15.82 26.88
CA SER A 52 -11.71 15.13 26.00
C SER A 52 -12.42 14.56 24.76
N LEU A 53 -13.57 13.92 24.93
CA LEU A 53 -14.37 13.41 23.81
C LEU A 53 -14.89 14.53 22.90
N GLN A 54 -15.30 15.67 23.47
CA GLN A 54 -15.74 16.83 22.70
C GLN A 54 -14.60 17.45 21.89
N GLN A 55 -13.40 17.54 22.46
CA GLN A 55 -12.22 18.01 21.75
C GLN A 55 -11.86 17.09 20.58
N GLN A 56 -11.94 15.76 20.79
CA GLN A 56 -11.73 14.78 19.73
C GLN A 56 -12.77 14.90 18.61
N ALA A 57 -14.05 15.08 18.95
CA ALA A 57 -15.09 15.32 17.96
C ALA A 57 -14.83 16.59 17.14
N GLN A 58 -14.39 17.67 17.79
CA GLN A 58 -14.05 18.92 17.11
C GLN A 58 -12.87 18.76 16.13
N GLN A 59 -11.86 17.98 16.51
CA GLN A 59 -10.74 17.67 15.62
C GLN A 59 -11.21 16.90 14.38
N ILE A 60 -12.05 15.87 14.56
CA ILE A 60 -12.61 15.08 13.45
C ILE A 60 -13.43 15.95 12.49
N GLU A 61 -14.25 16.87 13.00
CA GLU A 61 -15.03 17.80 12.17
C GLU A 61 -14.13 18.78 11.38
N SER A 62 -13.01 19.22 11.97
CA SER A 62 -12.02 20.04 11.25
C SER A 62 -11.41 19.27 10.08
N GLU A 63 -10.99 18.03 10.31
CA GLU A 63 -10.39 17.19 9.27
C GLU A 63 -11.38 16.85 8.15
N LEU A 64 -12.65 16.58 8.49
CA LEU A 64 -13.72 16.37 7.49
C LEU A 64 -13.97 17.65 6.66
N THR A 65 -13.84 18.82 7.27
CA THR A 65 -13.98 20.11 6.58
C THR A 65 -12.81 20.35 5.62
N GLU A 66 -11.58 20.03 6.05
CA GLU A 66 -10.36 20.15 5.24
C GLU A 66 -10.36 19.21 4.02
N LEU A 67 -10.89 17.99 4.17
CA LEU A 67 -11.06 17.04 3.06
C LEU A 67 -12.08 17.51 2.01
N GLY A 68 -12.96 18.43 2.39
CA GLY A 68 -14.01 18.97 1.52
C GLY A 68 -15.16 18.00 1.24
N SER A 69 -16.05 18.41 0.33
CA SER A 69 -17.20 17.59 -0.05
C SER A 69 -16.77 16.40 -0.91
N VAL A 70 -17.03 15.19 -0.43
CA VAL A 70 -16.84 13.95 -1.18
C VAL A 70 -18.13 13.56 -1.90
N ASP A 71 -18.12 13.53 -3.23
CA ASP A 71 -19.20 12.92 -4.02
C ASP A 71 -18.89 11.42 -4.18
N PHE A 72 -19.35 10.64 -3.18
CA PHE A 72 -19.15 9.20 -3.16
C PHE A 72 -19.56 8.51 -4.46
N ARG A 73 -20.64 8.95 -5.09
CA ARG A 73 -21.15 8.29 -6.30
C ARG A 73 -20.18 8.51 -7.45
N GLN A 74 -19.77 9.75 -7.68
CA GLN A 74 -18.83 10.09 -8.75
C GLN A 74 -17.46 9.45 -8.51
N ASP A 75 -16.96 9.51 -7.28
CA ASP A 75 -15.63 9.01 -6.96
C ASP A 75 -15.57 7.48 -6.99
N LEU A 76 -16.62 6.77 -6.57
CA LEU A 76 -16.73 5.31 -6.75
C LEU A 76 -16.81 4.90 -8.23
N ILE A 77 -17.52 5.66 -9.07
CA ILE A 77 -17.59 5.37 -10.52
C ILE A 77 -16.20 5.53 -11.16
N LYS A 78 -15.45 6.57 -10.80
CA LYS A 78 -14.08 6.78 -11.28
C LYS A 78 -13.16 5.64 -10.82
N LEU A 79 -13.28 5.22 -9.56
CA LEU A 79 -12.49 4.14 -8.98
C LEU A 79 -12.79 2.79 -9.65
N ASP A 80 -14.06 2.44 -9.84
CA ASP A 80 -14.50 1.24 -10.56
C ASP A 80 -14.01 1.22 -12.01
N SER A 81 -14.12 2.36 -12.70
CA SER A 81 -13.61 2.50 -14.08
C SER A 81 -12.10 2.31 -14.13
N ALA A 82 -11.35 2.91 -13.21
CA ALA A 82 -9.91 2.74 -13.12
C ALA A 82 -9.51 1.30 -12.81
N ALA A 83 -10.19 0.64 -11.87
CA ALA A 83 -9.92 -0.76 -11.52
C ALA A 83 -10.12 -1.69 -12.72
N LYS A 84 -11.20 -1.49 -13.50
CA LYS A 84 -11.47 -2.27 -14.72
C LYS A 84 -10.38 -2.09 -15.78
N VAL A 85 -9.90 -0.87 -15.97
CA VAL A 85 -8.79 -0.58 -16.90
C VAL A 85 -7.52 -1.28 -16.43
N VAL A 86 -7.17 -1.17 -15.15
CA VAL A 86 -5.97 -1.81 -14.58
C VAL A 86 -6.02 -3.33 -14.73
N LEU A 87 -7.12 -3.97 -14.34
CA LEU A 87 -7.28 -5.43 -14.46
C LEU A 87 -7.26 -5.91 -15.92
N SER A 88 -7.87 -5.14 -16.83
CA SER A 88 -7.83 -5.43 -18.27
C SER A 88 -6.41 -5.34 -18.83
N LEU A 89 -5.65 -4.32 -18.43
CA LEU A 89 -4.25 -4.18 -18.85
C LEU A 89 -3.40 -5.31 -18.23
N GLU A 90 -3.55 -5.63 -16.95
CA GLU A 90 -2.83 -6.74 -16.33
C GLU A 90 -3.08 -8.08 -17.02
N THR A 91 -4.31 -8.32 -17.50
CA THR A 91 -4.63 -9.51 -18.30
C THR A 91 -3.87 -9.50 -19.63
N GLN A 92 -3.90 -8.37 -20.35
CA GLN A 92 -3.22 -8.22 -21.65
C GLN A 92 -1.69 -8.32 -21.53
N PHE A 93 -1.10 -7.74 -20.49
CA PHE A 93 0.34 -7.76 -20.27
C PHE A 93 0.82 -9.05 -19.60
N GLY A 94 0.04 -9.67 -18.74
CA GLY A 94 0.33 -11.01 -18.22
C GLY A 94 0.44 -12.03 -19.35
N GLU A 95 -0.50 -11.98 -20.30
CA GLU A 95 -0.46 -12.81 -21.52
C GLU A 95 0.73 -12.47 -22.45
N ALA A 96 1.19 -11.22 -22.47
CA ALA A 96 2.32 -10.79 -23.31
C ALA A 96 3.68 -11.15 -22.69
N ILE A 97 3.82 -11.06 -21.36
CA ILE A 97 5.01 -11.49 -20.62
C ILE A 97 5.20 -13.01 -20.73
N ASP A 98 4.12 -13.78 -20.70
CA ASP A 98 4.17 -15.24 -20.92
C ASP A 98 4.52 -15.63 -22.37
N ARG A 99 4.36 -14.71 -23.33
CA ARG A 99 4.59 -14.96 -24.77
C ARG A 99 5.94 -14.45 -25.30
N ASP A 100 6.78 -13.85 -24.46
CA ASP A 100 8.09 -13.28 -24.84
C ASP A 100 7.99 -12.33 -26.06
N GLU A 101 6.84 -11.67 -26.22
CA GLU A 101 6.57 -10.75 -27.34
C GLU A 101 7.02 -9.34 -26.95
N GLU A 102 7.96 -8.79 -27.72
CA GLU A 102 8.40 -7.41 -27.62
C GLU A 102 7.19 -6.49 -27.89
N ILE A 103 6.60 -5.96 -26.83
CA ILE A 103 5.42 -5.08 -26.91
C ILE A 103 5.91 -3.76 -27.51
N GLY A 104 5.81 -3.63 -28.83
CA GLY A 104 6.35 -2.50 -29.57
C GLY A 104 5.86 -1.15 -29.06
N GLY A 105 6.81 -0.25 -28.79
CA GLY A 105 6.57 1.15 -28.43
C GLY A 105 6.96 1.49 -26.98
N GLY A 106 8.27 1.64 -26.73
CA GLY A 106 8.83 1.92 -25.39
C GLY A 106 8.10 3.01 -24.61
N ASP A 107 7.78 4.14 -25.24
CA ASP A 107 7.11 5.27 -24.56
C ASP A 107 5.69 4.94 -24.06
N ALA A 108 4.95 4.11 -24.80
CA ALA A 108 3.60 3.71 -24.41
C ALA A 108 3.64 2.62 -23.34
N VAL A 109 4.59 1.70 -23.43
CA VAL A 109 4.83 0.66 -22.42
C VAL A 109 5.29 1.28 -21.11
N ASP A 110 6.20 2.26 -21.15
CA ASP A 110 6.69 2.97 -19.96
C ASP A 110 5.57 3.75 -19.28
N SER A 111 4.76 4.49 -20.06
CA SER A 111 3.62 5.24 -19.52
C SER A 111 2.54 4.33 -18.89
N ILE A 112 2.28 3.17 -19.50
CA ILE A 112 1.34 2.18 -18.97
C ILE A 112 1.91 1.49 -17.73
N THR A 113 3.20 1.19 -17.75
CA THR A 113 3.93 0.58 -16.63
C THR A 113 3.91 1.51 -15.42
N ASP A 114 4.18 2.80 -15.60
CA ASP A 114 4.09 3.80 -14.54
C ASP A 114 2.67 3.95 -13.98
N LEU A 115 1.65 3.91 -14.84
CA LEU A 115 0.27 3.96 -14.39
C LEU A 115 -0.13 2.70 -13.60
N LEU A 116 0.25 1.52 -14.07
CA LEU A 116 -0.06 0.25 -13.43
C LEU A 116 0.72 0.03 -12.14
N LEU A 117 2.05 0.18 -12.18
CA LEU A 117 2.95 -0.07 -11.05
C LEU A 117 2.93 1.09 -10.04
N GLY A 118 2.90 2.33 -10.53
CA GLY A 118 2.99 3.51 -9.67
C GLY A 118 1.67 3.94 -9.04
N GLN A 119 0.53 3.65 -9.68
CA GLN A 119 -0.77 4.13 -9.21
C GLN A 119 -1.82 3.03 -9.07
N GLY A 120 -1.99 2.17 -10.09
CA GLY A 120 -3.06 1.18 -10.16
C GLY A 120 -2.94 0.08 -9.10
N ARG A 121 -1.84 -0.69 -9.14
CA ARG A 121 -1.61 -1.82 -8.23
C ARG A 121 -1.62 -1.41 -6.75
N PRO A 122 -0.88 -0.36 -6.32
CA PRO A 122 -0.93 0.07 -4.93
C PRO A 122 -2.35 0.44 -4.48
N THR A 123 -3.13 1.08 -5.36
CA THR A 123 -4.52 1.44 -5.03
C THR A 123 -5.41 0.21 -4.88
N LEU A 124 -5.29 -0.77 -5.78
CA LEU A 124 -6.08 -2.01 -5.69
C LEU A 124 -5.70 -2.85 -4.46
N GLU A 125 -4.43 -2.87 -4.08
CA GLU A 125 -3.95 -3.52 -2.84
C GLU A 125 -4.58 -2.88 -1.60
N VAL A 126 -4.55 -1.55 -1.52
CA VAL A 126 -5.15 -0.80 -0.38
C VAL A 126 -6.65 -1.05 -0.28
N LEU A 127 -7.34 -1.24 -1.41
CA LEU A 127 -8.77 -1.54 -1.45
C LEU A 127 -9.08 -3.03 -1.21
N GLY A 128 -8.08 -3.89 -1.04
CA GLY A 128 -8.26 -5.34 -0.90
C GLY A 128 -8.80 -6.03 -2.16
N LEU A 129 -8.75 -5.36 -3.30
CA LEU A 129 -9.19 -5.88 -4.60
C LEU A 129 -8.08 -6.65 -5.32
N ARG A 130 -6.85 -6.54 -4.81
CA ARG A 130 -5.66 -7.26 -5.30
C ARG A 130 -4.83 -7.69 -4.09
N GLU A 131 -4.39 -8.95 -4.09
CA GLU A 131 -3.41 -9.39 -3.11
C GLU A 131 -2.08 -8.68 -3.35
N ALA A 132 -1.44 -8.24 -2.26
CA ALA A 132 -0.09 -7.72 -2.36
C ALA A 132 0.80 -8.78 -3.03
N PRO A 133 1.77 -8.37 -3.87
CA PRO A 133 2.73 -9.31 -4.43
C PRO A 133 3.43 -10.07 -3.30
N PHE A 134 3.64 -11.39 -3.46
CA PHE A 134 4.17 -12.25 -2.39
C PHE A 134 5.53 -11.76 -1.86
N TRP A 135 6.25 -10.95 -2.64
CA TRP A 135 7.57 -10.39 -2.34
C TRP A 135 7.54 -8.98 -1.71
N LYS A 136 6.36 -8.39 -1.49
CA LYS A 136 6.21 -7.03 -0.93
C LYS A 136 6.94 -6.85 0.39
N ALA A 137 6.81 -7.83 1.30
CA ALA A 137 7.47 -7.79 2.60
C ALA A 137 9.00 -7.75 2.48
N ALA A 138 9.59 -8.54 1.57
CA ALA A 138 11.04 -8.48 1.32
C ALA A 138 11.46 -7.14 0.73
N ALA A 139 10.69 -6.59 -0.20
CA ALA A 139 10.99 -5.27 -0.76
C ALA A 139 10.98 -4.16 0.30
N GLU A 140 9.99 -4.17 1.22
CA GLU A 140 9.92 -3.22 2.33
C GLU A 140 11.08 -3.41 3.33
N PHE A 141 11.57 -4.64 3.49
CA PHE A 141 12.73 -4.94 4.33
C PHE A 141 14.08 -4.52 3.72
N GLY A 142 14.09 -4.11 2.44
CA GLY A 142 15.29 -3.61 1.76
C GLY A 142 15.84 -4.52 0.65
N TYR A 143 15.19 -5.65 0.36
CA TYR A 143 15.58 -6.52 -0.75
C TYR A 143 15.24 -5.88 -2.11
N ARG A 144 16.10 -6.09 -3.11
CA ARG A 144 15.91 -5.68 -4.51
C ARG A 144 16.38 -6.78 -5.43
N VAL A 145 15.60 -7.13 -6.45
CA VAL A 145 16.00 -8.08 -7.51
C VAL A 145 16.48 -7.31 -8.73
N HIS A 146 17.62 -7.74 -9.28
CA HIS A 146 18.29 -7.17 -10.44
C HIS A 146 18.32 -8.18 -11.57
N ARG A 147 18.32 -7.68 -12.81
CA ARG A 147 18.64 -8.47 -14.01
C ARG A 147 20.07 -8.15 -14.41
N GLY A 148 20.93 -9.15 -14.49
CA GLY A 148 22.32 -8.94 -14.88
C GLY A 148 22.46 -8.60 -16.36
N HIS A 149 23.31 -7.62 -16.62
CA HIS A 149 23.70 -7.16 -17.94
C HIS A 149 25.11 -7.64 -18.29
N GLU A 150 25.49 -7.56 -19.56
CA GLU A 150 26.82 -7.94 -20.07
C GLU A 150 27.97 -7.28 -19.26
N VAL A 151 27.75 -6.06 -18.75
CA VAL A 151 28.71 -5.31 -17.94
C VAL A 151 28.91 -5.86 -16.52
N ASP A 152 27.96 -6.64 -16.01
CA ASP A 152 28.01 -7.24 -14.67
C ASP A 152 28.81 -8.55 -14.67
N GLY A 153 29.13 -9.07 -15.86
CA GLY A 153 29.86 -10.32 -16.07
C GLY A 153 29.03 -11.36 -16.82
N ALA A 154 29.70 -12.18 -17.63
CA ALA A 154 29.05 -13.16 -18.50
C ALA A 154 28.19 -14.21 -17.77
N GLU A 155 28.44 -14.42 -16.48
CA GLU A 155 27.67 -15.33 -15.62
C GLU A 155 26.34 -14.73 -15.13
N LEU A 156 26.21 -13.41 -15.14
CA LEU A 156 25.01 -12.67 -14.75
C LEU A 156 24.16 -12.25 -15.94
N GLU A 157 24.71 -12.30 -17.16
CA GLU A 157 24.02 -11.87 -18.37
C GLU A 157 22.69 -12.62 -18.56
N GLY A 158 21.58 -11.87 -18.49
CA GLY A 158 20.23 -12.40 -18.64
C GLY A 158 19.73 -13.20 -17.43
N LYS A 159 20.52 -13.34 -16.35
CA LYS A 159 20.13 -13.96 -15.08
C LYS A 159 19.65 -12.92 -14.08
N TYR A 160 19.00 -13.39 -13.03
CA TYR A 160 18.50 -12.56 -11.93
C TYR A 160 19.29 -12.85 -10.65
N TRP A 161 19.45 -11.82 -9.82
CA TRP A 161 20.08 -11.91 -8.50
C TRP A 161 19.43 -10.87 -7.60
N TRP A 162 19.59 -10.97 -6.27
CA TRP A 162 19.05 -9.97 -5.36
C TRP A 162 20.13 -9.36 -4.48
N SER A 163 19.87 -8.14 -4.02
CA SER A 163 20.66 -7.44 -3.01
C SER A 163 19.79 -7.01 -1.85
N LEU A 164 20.30 -7.04 -0.63
CA LEU A 164 19.69 -6.46 0.55
C LEU A 164 20.49 -5.22 0.98
N TYR A 165 19.81 -4.08 1.02
CA TYR A 165 20.34 -2.84 1.55
C TYR A 165 19.62 -2.45 2.85
N ARG A 166 20.40 -2.10 3.87
CA ARG A 166 19.92 -1.48 5.10
C ARG A 166 20.75 -0.21 5.38
N GLU A 167 20.11 0.86 5.86
CA GLU A 167 20.77 2.16 6.08
C GLU A 167 21.90 2.11 7.12
N ASP A 168 21.85 1.13 8.03
CA ASP A 168 22.82 0.89 9.08
C ASP A 168 24.00 0.00 8.66
N TRP A 169 23.99 -0.53 7.42
CA TRP A 169 25.01 -1.44 6.92
C TRP A 169 26.06 -0.74 6.08
N VAL A 170 27.32 -1.15 6.25
CA VAL A 170 28.47 -0.63 5.48
C VAL A 170 28.57 -1.34 4.12
N GLU A 171 28.12 -2.59 4.04
CA GLU A 171 28.17 -3.42 2.83
C GLU A 171 26.77 -3.92 2.46
N VAL A 172 26.54 -3.98 1.14
CA VAL A 172 25.31 -4.53 0.57
C VAL A 172 25.44 -6.04 0.53
N GLU A 173 24.48 -6.76 1.11
CA GLU A 173 24.42 -8.21 0.97
C GLU A 173 23.84 -8.58 -0.39
N THR A 174 24.33 -9.66 -0.99
CA THR A 174 23.90 -10.13 -2.30
C THR A 174 23.63 -11.62 -2.27
N SER A 175 22.75 -12.08 -3.15
CA SER A 175 22.39 -13.49 -3.25
C SER A 175 23.59 -14.37 -3.58
N GLU A 176 23.78 -15.47 -2.86
CA GLU A 176 24.85 -16.46 -3.11
C GLU A 176 24.72 -17.17 -4.48
N SER A 177 23.57 -17.06 -5.13
CA SER A 177 23.24 -17.71 -6.39
C SER A 177 22.62 -16.74 -7.39
N VAL A 178 22.62 -17.16 -8.66
CA VAL A 178 21.94 -16.49 -9.76
C VAL A 178 20.75 -17.35 -10.21
N PHE A 179 19.70 -16.70 -10.68
CA PHE A 179 18.40 -17.31 -10.95
C PHE A 179 17.98 -17.11 -12.41
N ASP A 180 17.29 -18.09 -12.97
CA ASP A 180 16.82 -18.04 -14.36
C ASP A 180 15.58 -17.16 -14.54
N SER A 181 14.90 -16.77 -13.46
CA SER A 181 13.70 -15.94 -13.51
C SER A 181 13.64 -14.93 -12.38
N TYR A 182 12.95 -13.82 -12.65
CA TYR A 182 12.64 -12.78 -11.67
C TYR A 182 11.89 -13.33 -10.46
N GLU A 183 10.94 -14.23 -10.69
CA GLU A 183 10.15 -14.84 -9.62
C GLU A 183 11.00 -15.74 -8.73
N ALA A 184 11.89 -16.56 -9.31
CA ALA A 184 12.78 -17.42 -8.53
C ALA A 184 13.73 -16.62 -7.64
N ALA A 185 14.25 -15.50 -8.14
CA ALA A 185 15.07 -14.59 -7.33
C ALA A 185 14.28 -14.01 -6.14
N TRP A 186 13.03 -13.61 -6.35
CA TRP A 186 12.18 -13.12 -5.26
C TRP A 186 11.74 -14.20 -4.27
N GLN A 187 11.45 -15.41 -4.74
CA GLN A 187 11.17 -16.54 -3.85
C GLN A 187 12.38 -16.83 -2.96
N ASN A 188 13.59 -16.76 -3.51
CA ASN A 188 14.81 -16.92 -2.73
C ASN A 188 15.01 -15.77 -1.72
N ALA A 189 14.81 -14.51 -2.13
CA ALA A 189 14.87 -13.35 -1.23
C ALA A 189 13.85 -13.47 -0.07
N MET A 190 12.65 -13.98 -0.34
CA MET A 190 11.65 -14.26 0.69
C MET A 190 12.08 -15.37 1.65
N CYS A 191 12.77 -16.41 1.16
CA CYS A 191 13.37 -17.43 2.02
C CYS A 191 14.50 -16.87 2.90
N ALA A 192 15.32 -15.96 2.36
CA ALA A 192 16.35 -15.25 3.11
C ALA A 192 15.71 -14.40 4.21
N LEU A 193 14.71 -13.57 3.88
CA LEU A 193 13.95 -12.79 4.84
C LEU A 193 13.35 -13.65 5.96
N ALA A 194 12.70 -14.77 5.60
CA ALA A 194 12.09 -15.66 6.59
C ALA A 194 13.13 -16.30 7.52
N SER A 195 14.38 -16.45 7.08
CA SER A 195 15.48 -16.96 7.89
C SER A 195 16.01 -15.88 8.84
N GLU A 196 16.15 -14.63 8.36
CA GLU A 196 16.50 -13.46 9.18
C GLU A 196 15.48 -13.18 10.29
N LEU A 197 14.18 -13.20 9.97
CA LEU A 197 13.14 -12.97 10.97
C LEU A 197 13.12 -14.06 12.06
N LYS A 198 13.56 -15.28 11.74
CA LYS A 198 13.71 -16.38 12.71
C LYS A 198 14.98 -16.24 13.55
N SER A 199 16.05 -15.66 13.03
CA SER A 199 17.29 -15.45 13.78
C SER A 199 17.17 -14.29 14.78
N GLU A 200 16.41 -13.24 14.43
CA GLU A 200 16.15 -12.08 15.30
C GLU A 200 15.17 -12.38 16.46
N CYS A 201 14.30 -13.39 16.31
CA CYS A 201 13.38 -13.87 17.34
C CYS A 201 13.62 -15.36 17.66
N PRO A 202 14.69 -15.71 18.41
CA PRO A 202 14.83 -17.07 18.89
C PRO A 202 13.68 -17.39 19.85
N GLU A 203 12.91 -18.43 19.53
CA GLU A 203 11.81 -18.93 20.37
C GLU A 203 12.26 -19.02 21.84
N SER A 204 11.52 -18.35 22.72
CA SER A 204 11.70 -18.37 24.18
C SER A 204 11.15 -19.64 24.79
#